data_AF-A0A383DSD1-F1
#
_entry.id   AF-A0A383DSD1-F1
#
_cell.length_a   1.000
_cell.length_b   1.000
_cell.length_c   1.000
_cell.angle_alpha   90.00
_cell.angle_beta   90.00
_cell.angle_gamma   90.00
#
_symmetry.space_group_name_H-M   'P 1'
#
loop_
_entity.id
_entity.type
_entity.pdbx_description
1 polymer ?
#
loop_
_entity_poly.entity_id
_entity_poly.type
_entity_poly.pdbx_seq_one_letter_code
_entity_poly.pdbx_strand_id
1 'polypeptide(L)'
;MLELPPISLYIHYPWCVKKCPYCDFNSHEGDPQADYIAALIRDLDCDLKYLQNRQIHSIFIGGGTPSLMSVDDATELFKGLRQKLSIPNNIEITLEANPGTFDAKKFAQFREVGINRLSIGVQSFNNKNLKFLGRIHSSEEAIQAIKEAQKVGFDN
;
A
#
# COMPACT_ATOMS: atom_id res chain seq x y z
N MET A 1 26.11 -2.03 -26.06
CA MET A 1 26.10 -1.92 -24.58
C MET A 1 24.84 -2.63 -24.09
N LEU A 2 24.94 -3.43 -23.03
CA LEU A 2 23.77 -4.06 -22.40
C LEU A 2 23.09 -3.00 -21.53
N GLU A 3 21.80 -2.76 -21.78
CA GLU A 3 20.96 -1.91 -20.96
C GLU A 3 20.21 -2.79 -19.95
N LEU A 4 20.29 -2.45 -18.66
CA LEU A 4 19.58 -3.19 -17.62
C LEU A 4 18.09 -2.81 -17.64
N PRO A 5 17.18 -3.77 -17.40
CA PRO A 5 15.75 -3.45 -17.36
C PRO A 5 15.45 -2.50 -16.18
N PRO A 6 14.36 -1.71 -16.27
CA PRO A 6 13.85 -0.94 -15.13
C PRO A 6 13.59 -1.81 -13.89
N ILE A 7 13.52 -1.18 -12.71
CA ILE A 7 13.29 -1.88 -11.44
C ILE A 7 11.97 -1.46 -10.80
N SER A 8 11.30 -2.40 -10.13
CA SER A 8 10.12 -2.14 -9.30
C SER A 8 10.52 -2.04 -7.83
N LEU A 9 9.86 -1.18 -7.06
CA LEU A 9 10.07 -1.05 -5.62
C LEU A 9 8.90 -1.68 -4.86
N TYR A 10 9.19 -2.65 -4.00
CA TYR A 10 8.25 -3.15 -3.02
C TYR A 10 8.53 -2.52 -1.65
N ILE A 11 7.49 -2.03 -1.00
CA ILE A 11 7.57 -1.46 0.35
C ILE A 11 6.65 -2.28 1.24
N HIS A 12 7.25 -2.90 2.26
CA HIS A 12 6.50 -3.66 3.24
C HIS A 12 5.95 -2.73 4.33
N TYR A 13 4.69 -2.92 4.72
CA TYR A 13 4.06 -2.22 5.83
C TYR A 13 3.28 -3.23 6.70
N PRO A 14 3.78 -3.61 7.88
CA PRO A 14 3.38 -4.85 8.53
C PRO A 14 2.13 -4.75 9.41
N TRP A 15 1.56 -3.57 9.64
CA TRP A 15 0.45 -3.44 10.61
C TRP A 15 -0.91 -3.80 10.04
N CYS A 16 -1.70 -4.48 10.86
CA CYS A 16 -3.09 -4.81 10.63
C CYS A 16 -3.93 -4.39 11.84
N VAL A 17 -5.17 -3.96 11.61
CA VAL A 17 -6.16 -3.80 12.70
C VAL A 17 -6.42 -5.14 13.39
N LYS A 18 -6.46 -6.21 12.59
CA LYS A 18 -6.62 -7.57 13.05
C LYS A 18 -5.88 -8.53 12.13
N LYS A 19 -5.08 -9.44 12.70
CA LYS A 19 -4.44 -10.47 11.89
C LYS A 19 -5.47 -11.56 11.51
N CYS A 20 -5.59 -11.84 10.22
CA CYS A 20 -6.49 -12.91 9.76
C CYS A 20 -5.92 -14.28 10.17
N PRO A 21 -6.75 -15.26 10.63
CA PRO A 21 -6.25 -16.55 11.12
C PRO A 21 -5.47 -17.38 10.10
N TYR A 22 -5.67 -17.13 8.80
CA TYR A 22 -4.98 -17.81 7.70
C TYR A 22 -3.74 -17.05 7.19
N CYS A 23 -3.48 -15.85 7.69
CA CYS A 23 -2.46 -14.95 7.15
C CYS A 23 -1.05 -15.40 7.58
N ASP A 24 -0.25 -15.82 6.60
CA ASP A 24 1.17 -16.19 6.73
C ASP A 24 2.11 -15.03 6.41
N PHE A 25 1.60 -13.89 5.92
CA PHE A 25 2.40 -12.68 5.72
C PHE A 25 3.04 -12.21 7.03
N ASN A 26 4.25 -11.66 6.91
CA ASN A 26 4.85 -10.89 7.99
C ASN A 26 3.96 -9.69 8.29
N SER A 27 3.19 -9.80 9.36
CA SER A 27 2.18 -8.83 9.74
C SER A 27 1.90 -8.94 11.23
N HIS A 28 1.59 -7.80 11.83
CA HIS A 28 1.41 -7.62 13.26
C HIS A 28 0.09 -6.91 13.52
N GLU A 29 -0.62 -7.39 14.54
CA GLU A 29 -1.77 -6.66 15.07
C GLU A 29 -1.30 -5.53 15.96
N GLY A 30 -1.86 -4.33 15.76
CA GLY A 30 -1.54 -3.15 16.56
C GLY A 30 -1.29 -1.90 15.73
N ASP A 31 -0.91 -0.83 16.41
CA ASP A 31 -0.76 0.48 15.79
C ASP A 31 0.59 0.64 15.06
N PRO A 32 0.58 1.37 13.94
CA PRO A 32 1.80 1.79 13.26
C PRO A 32 2.79 2.47 14.21
N GLN A 33 4.06 2.12 14.07
CA GLN A 33 5.12 2.73 14.86
C GLN A 33 5.57 4.04 14.21
N ALA A 34 5.65 5.11 15.02
CA ALA A 34 5.94 6.47 14.54
C ALA A 34 7.25 6.56 13.73
N ASP A 35 8.29 5.83 14.14
CA ASP A 35 9.61 5.90 13.49
C ASP A 35 9.73 5.00 12.24
N TYR A 36 8.66 4.32 11.82
CA TYR A 36 8.77 3.32 10.77
C TYR A 36 9.10 3.89 9.41
N ILE A 37 8.46 5.01 9.03
CA ILE A 37 8.75 5.65 7.74
C ILE A 37 10.22 6.08 7.70
N ALA A 38 10.73 6.68 8.78
CA ALA A 38 12.13 7.03 8.90
C ALA A 38 13.05 5.79 8.86
N ALA A 39 12.63 4.66 9.43
CA ALA A 39 13.35 3.39 9.33
C ALA A 39 13.39 2.86 7.88
N LEU A 40 12.28 2.87 7.15
CA LEU A 40 12.21 2.47 5.73
C LEU A 40 13.13 3.33 4.85
N ILE A 41 13.15 4.64 5.07
CA ILE A 41 14.02 5.55 4.31
C ILE A 41 15.51 5.32 4.62
N ARG A 42 15.86 4.98 5.87
CA ARG A 42 17.23 4.59 6.24
C ARG A 42 17.62 3.23 5.65
N ASP A 43 16.69 2.28 5.60
CA ASP A 43 16.92 0.98 4.97
C ASP A 43 17.20 1.14 3.47
N LEU A 44 16.43 2.00 2.80
CA LEU A 44 16.66 2.34 1.39
C LEU A 44 18.07 2.87 1.12
N ASP A 45 18.69 3.62 2.04
CA ASP A 45 20.06 4.11 1.89
C ASP A 45 21.08 2.97 1.71
N CYS A 46 20.85 1.83 2.37
CA CYS A 46 21.69 0.64 2.22
C CYS A 46 21.52 -0.01 0.84
N ASP A 47 20.35 0.16 0.24
CA ASP A 47 19.95 -0.48 -1.03
C ASP A 47 20.27 0.34 -2.27
N LEU A 48 20.58 1.64 -2.15
CA LEU A 48 20.86 2.51 -3.30
C LEU A 48 21.96 1.95 -4.22
N LYS A 49 22.94 1.22 -3.67
CA LYS A 49 24.01 0.55 -4.43
C LYS A 49 23.49 -0.50 -5.42
N TYR A 50 22.32 -1.09 -5.18
CA TYR A 50 21.72 -2.11 -6.04
C TYR A 50 20.91 -1.52 -7.20
N LEU A 51 20.61 -0.22 -7.18
CA LEU A 51 19.83 0.43 -8.24
C LEU A 51 20.58 0.44 -9.57
N GLN A 52 21.92 0.56 -9.54
CA GLN A 52 22.75 0.61 -10.76
C GLN A 52 22.24 1.65 -11.78
N ASN A 53 21.82 2.83 -11.30
CA ASN A 53 21.22 3.93 -12.08
C ASN A 53 19.91 3.59 -12.82
N ARG A 54 19.25 2.47 -12.50
CA ARG A 54 17.96 2.12 -13.08
C ARG A 54 16.84 3.00 -12.53
N GLN A 55 15.90 3.36 -13.39
CA GLN A 55 14.71 4.09 -13.00
C GLN A 55 13.69 3.15 -12.32
N ILE A 56 12.96 3.70 -11.36
CA ILE A 56 11.78 3.03 -10.80
C ILE A 56 10.66 3.10 -11.82
N HIS A 57 10.04 1.98 -12.17
CA HIS A 57 8.89 1.97 -13.09
C HIS A 57 7.57 1.56 -12.43
N SER A 58 7.59 1.05 -11.20
CA SER A 58 6.41 0.81 -10.37
C SER A 58 6.77 0.76 -8.89
N ILE A 59 5.81 1.11 -8.04
CA ILE A 59 5.90 0.99 -6.58
C ILE A 59 4.69 0.19 -6.09
N PHE A 60 4.93 -0.81 -5.25
CA PHE A 60 3.88 -1.59 -4.60
C PHE A 60 4.07 -1.52 -3.08
N ILE A 61 3.07 -1.01 -2.37
CA ILE A 61 3.05 -0.95 -0.91
C ILE A 61 2.09 -2.03 -0.42
N GLY A 62 2.65 -3.06 0.23
CA GLY A 62 1.92 -4.26 0.65
C GLY A 62 2.33 -4.76 2.04
N GLY A 63 1.76 -5.88 2.47
CA GLY A 63 2.19 -6.59 3.68
C GLY A 63 1.03 -6.87 4.63
N GLY A 64 0.88 -6.04 5.65
CA GLY A 64 -0.28 -6.04 6.54
C GLY A 64 -1.46 -5.33 5.89
N THR A 65 -1.78 -4.12 6.37
CA THR A 65 -2.81 -3.25 5.81
C THR A 65 -2.21 -1.86 5.57
N PRO A 66 -1.47 -1.65 4.46
CA PRO A 66 -0.86 -0.37 4.12
C PRO A 66 -1.83 0.83 4.17
N SER A 67 -3.10 0.63 3.85
CA SER A 67 -4.13 1.69 3.97
C SER A 67 -4.35 2.21 5.40
N LEU A 68 -3.75 1.60 6.42
CA LEU A 68 -3.72 2.13 7.79
C LEU A 68 -2.75 3.29 7.97
N MET A 69 -1.69 3.36 7.17
CA MET A 69 -0.73 4.46 7.13
C MET A 69 -1.42 5.82 7.14
N SER A 70 -0.94 6.79 7.92
CA SER A 70 -1.51 8.13 7.85
C SER A 70 -1.19 8.81 6.52
N VAL A 71 -1.94 9.85 6.16
CA VAL A 71 -1.62 10.64 4.94
C VAL A 71 -0.27 11.35 5.10
N ASP A 72 0.06 11.78 6.32
CA ASP A 72 1.33 12.42 6.64
C ASP A 72 2.49 11.43 6.47
N ASP A 73 2.36 10.20 6.98
CA ASP A 73 3.35 9.13 6.78
C ASP A 73 3.56 8.81 5.30
N ALA A 74 2.48 8.71 4.53
CA ALA A 74 2.57 8.49 3.09
C ALA A 74 3.27 9.66 2.39
N THR A 75 2.95 10.88 2.79
CA THR A 75 3.59 12.10 2.26
C THR A 75 5.09 12.11 2.56
N GLU A 76 5.48 11.80 3.80
CA GLU A 76 6.88 11.71 4.22
C GLU A 76 7.62 10.60 3.47
N LEU A 77 7.00 9.42 3.34
CA LEU A 77 7.55 8.30 2.58
C LEU A 77 7.85 8.72 1.14
N PHE A 78 6.86 9.24 0.40
CA PHE A 78 7.04 9.63 -0.99
C PHE A 78 8.02 10.79 -1.17
N LYS A 79 8.07 11.72 -0.21
CA LYS A 79 9.10 12.77 -0.18
C LYS A 79 10.50 12.16 -0.06
N GLY A 80 10.71 11.23 0.87
CA GLY A 80 11.99 10.54 1.06
C GLY A 80 12.40 9.69 -0.15
N LEU A 81 11.45 8.96 -0.74
CA LEU A 81 11.67 8.16 -1.95
C LEU A 81 12.11 9.06 -3.12
N ARG A 82 11.39 10.17 -3.39
CA ARG A 82 11.73 11.08 -4.50
C ARG A 82 13.05 11.83 -4.32
N GLN A 83 13.51 12.00 -3.08
CA GLN A 83 14.84 12.57 -2.81
C GLN A 83 15.99 11.63 -3.16
N LYS A 84 15.75 10.31 -3.11
CA LYS A 84 16.80 9.28 -3.26
C LYS A 84 16.70 8.50 -4.57
N LEU A 85 15.52 8.45 -5.19
CA LEU A 85 15.21 7.62 -6.35
C LEU A 85 14.75 8.45 -7.55
N SER A 86 15.12 8.01 -8.75
CA SER A 86 14.55 8.53 -10.01
C SER A 86 13.18 7.89 -10.24
N ILE A 87 12.12 8.59 -9.83
CA ILE A 87 10.71 8.16 -9.93
C ILE A 87 10.00 9.05 -10.96
N PRO A 88 9.69 8.52 -12.17
CA PRO A 88 8.89 9.24 -13.15
C PRO A 88 7.47 9.55 -12.62
N ASN A 89 6.84 10.61 -13.11
CA ASN A 89 5.53 11.03 -12.62
C ASN A 89 4.37 10.11 -13.04
N ASN A 90 4.57 9.29 -14.08
CA ASN A 90 3.52 8.46 -14.67
C ASN A 90 3.83 6.97 -14.52
N ILE A 91 4.17 6.55 -13.30
CA ILE A 91 4.35 5.14 -12.96
C ILE A 91 3.16 4.62 -12.15
N GLU A 92 2.97 3.30 -12.15
CA GLU A 92 2.02 2.67 -11.26
C GLU A 92 2.52 2.75 -9.81
N ILE A 93 1.66 3.25 -8.92
CA ILE A 93 1.88 3.28 -7.48
C ILE A 93 0.67 2.62 -6.82
N THR A 94 0.84 1.36 -6.44
CA THR A 94 -0.20 0.52 -5.85
C THR A 94 -0.14 0.54 -4.32
N LEU A 95 -1.31 0.69 -3.68
CA LEU A 95 -1.50 0.52 -2.24
C LEU A 95 -2.48 -0.62 -1.96
N GLU A 96 -2.10 -1.56 -1.09
CA GLU A 96 -3.05 -2.56 -0.58
C GLU A 96 -4.02 -1.95 0.45
N ALA A 97 -5.29 -2.32 0.34
CA ALA A 97 -6.37 -1.81 1.17
C ALA A 97 -7.30 -2.93 1.66
N ASN A 98 -7.84 -2.75 2.86
CA ASN A 98 -8.87 -3.60 3.43
C ASN A 98 -10.24 -2.88 3.35
N PRO A 99 -11.31 -3.52 2.85
CA PRO A 99 -12.64 -2.92 2.84
C PRO A 99 -13.11 -2.40 4.20
N GLY A 100 -12.80 -3.12 5.28
CA GLY A 100 -13.25 -2.77 6.63
C GLY A 100 -12.58 -1.52 7.20
N THR A 101 -11.58 -0.96 6.52
CA THR A 101 -10.84 0.23 6.95
C THR A 101 -10.92 1.35 5.90
N PHE A 102 -11.89 1.29 4.99
CA PHE A 102 -11.97 2.22 3.88
C PHE A 102 -12.54 3.58 4.32
N ASP A 103 -11.78 4.66 4.10
CA ASP A 103 -12.21 6.05 4.30
C ASP A 103 -12.00 6.86 3.03
N ALA A 104 -13.08 7.19 2.33
CA ALA A 104 -13.04 7.90 1.05
C ALA A 104 -12.21 9.20 1.09
N LYS A 105 -12.24 9.96 2.19
CA LYS A 105 -11.45 11.20 2.30
C LYS A 105 -9.96 10.89 2.33
N LYS A 106 -9.57 9.90 3.13
CA LYS A 106 -8.18 9.44 3.23
C LYS A 106 -7.66 8.91 1.89
N PHE A 107 -8.48 8.16 1.16
CA PHE A 107 -8.12 7.63 -0.16
C PHE A 107 -7.99 8.73 -1.23
N ALA A 108 -8.83 9.77 -1.17
CA ALA A 108 -8.65 10.96 -2.01
C ALA A 108 -7.32 11.69 -1.70
N GLN A 109 -6.91 11.74 -0.43
CA GLN A 109 -5.61 12.31 -0.06
C GLN A 109 -4.44 11.42 -0.49
N PHE A 110 -4.57 10.09 -0.44
CA PHE A 110 -3.55 9.18 -1.00
C PHE A 110 -3.37 9.38 -2.52
N ARG A 111 -4.45 9.66 -3.25
CA ARG A 111 -4.39 10.08 -4.66
C ARG A 111 -3.54 11.33 -4.86
N GLU A 112 -3.70 12.33 -3.99
CA GLU A 112 -2.91 13.58 -4.04
C GLU A 112 -1.42 13.34 -3.76
N VAL A 113 -1.09 12.37 -2.89
CA VAL A 113 0.30 11.94 -2.64
C VAL A 113 0.92 11.26 -3.87
N GLY A 114 0.09 10.69 -4.75
CA GLY A 114 0.50 10.07 -6.00
C GLY A 114 0.17 8.57 -6.11
N ILE A 115 -0.45 7.97 -5.10
CA ILE A 115 -0.95 6.60 -5.16
C ILE A 115 -2.09 6.57 -6.17
N ASN A 116 -1.98 5.74 -7.21
CA ASN A 116 -2.92 5.76 -8.34
C ASN A 116 -3.57 4.42 -8.64
N ARG A 117 -3.24 3.36 -7.89
CA ARG A 117 -3.86 2.05 -8.01
C ARG A 117 -4.14 1.44 -6.63
N LEU A 118 -5.25 0.74 -6.49
CA LEU A 118 -5.58 0.00 -5.27
C LEU A 118 -5.65 -1.51 -5.50
N SER A 119 -5.14 -2.26 -4.53
CA SER A 119 -5.35 -3.70 -4.40
C SER A 119 -6.25 -3.96 -3.18
N ILE A 120 -7.52 -4.25 -3.39
CA ILE A 120 -8.52 -4.38 -2.31
C ILE A 120 -8.71 -5.86 -1.94
N GLY A 121 -8.33 -6.22 -0.72
CA GLY A 121 -8.39 -7.60 -0.22
C GLY A 121 -9.80 -8.07 0.16
N VAL A 122 -10.68 -8.30 -0.82
CA VAL A 122 -12.08 -8.73 -0.58
C VAL A 122 -12.18 -10.17 -0.07
N GLN A 123 -11.36 -11.08 -0.60
CA GLN A 123 -11.32 -12.53 -0.34
C GLN A 123 -12.57 -13.31 -0.78
N SER A 124 -13.77 -12.87 -0.41
CA SER A 124 -15.03 -13.53 -0.80
C SER A 124 -16.19 -12.53 -0.79
N PHE A 125 -17.19 -12.75 -1.64
CA PHE A 125 -18.50 -12.07 -1.55
C PHE A 125 -19.55 -12.91 -0.79
N ASN A 126 -19.13 -13.97 -0.10
CA ASN A 126 -20.01 -14.77 0.74
C ASN A 126 -19.74 -14.46 2.22
N ASN A 127 -20.72 -13.87 2.92
CA ASN A 127 -20.61 -13.48 4.33
C ASN A 127 -20.29 -14.64 5.28
N LYS A 128 -20.70 -15.89 4.97
CA LYS A 128 -20.32 -17.06 5.79
C LYS A 128 -18.82 -17.35 5.66
N ASN A 129 -18.27 -17.26 4.46
CA ASN A 129 -16.84 -17.46 4.21
C ASN A 129 -16.02 -16.34 4.84
N LEU A 130 -16.46 -15.08 4.71
CA LEU A 130 -15.78 -13.94 5.35
C LEU A 130 -15.70 -14.10 6.86
N LYS A 131 -16.80 -14.50 7.50
CA LYS A 131 -16.84 -14.80 8.94
C LYS A 131 -15.90 -15.94 9.32
N PHE A 132 -15.88 -17.03 8.54
CA PHE A 132 -14.96 -18.16 8.76
C PHE A 132 -13.49 -17.73 8.64
N LEU A 133 -13.18 -16.88 7.66
CA LEU A 133 -11.85 -16.31 7.43
C LEU A 133 -11.46 -15.22 8.45
N GLY A 134 -12.33 -14.89 9.41
CA GLY A 134 -12.07 -13.88 10.43
C GLY A 134 -12.02 -12.44 9.90
N ARG A 135 -12.58 -12.20 8.70
CA ARG A 135 -12.62 -10.87 8.08
C ARG A 135 -13.48 -9.91 8.89
N ILE A 136 -13.05 -8.65 8.91
CA ILE A 136 -13.73 -7.54 9.61
C ILE A 136 -14.69 -6.76 8.71
N HIS A 137 -15.09 -7.35 7.57
CA HIS A 137 -15.93 -6.70 6.56
C HIS A 137 -16.96 -7.68 6.00
N SER A 138 -18.09 -7.18 5.50
CA SER A 138 -19.11 -7.92 4.75
C SER A 138 -18.98 -7.76 3.23
N SER A 139 -19.71 -8.58 2.46
CA SER A 139 -19.80 -8.44 1.00
C SER A 139 -20.29 -7.07 0.57
N GLU A 140 -21.25 -6.51 1.29
CA GLU A 140 -21.83 -5.19 1.03
C GLU A 140 -20.80 -4.09 1.28
N GLU A 141 -20.05 -4.16 2.39
CA GLU A 141 -18.97 -3.22 2.70
C GLU A 141 -17.84 -3.30 1.66
N ALA A 142 -17.50 -4.49 1.17
CA ALA A 142 -16.54 -4.67 0.07
C ALA A 142 -17.01 -3.97 -1.22
N ILE A 143 -18.27 -4.16 -1.61
CA ILE A 143 -18.85 -3.51 -2.78
C ILE A 143 -18.86 -1.98 -2.59
N GLN A 144 -19.21 -1.52 -1.38
CA GLN A 144 -19.24 -0.08 -1.09
C GLN A 144 -17.84 0.53 -1.14
N ALA A 145 -16.83 -0.12 -0.57
CA ALA A 145 -15.44 0.34 -0.62
C ALA A 145 -14.93 0.49 -2.06
N ILE A 146 -15.24 -0.47 -2.94
CA ILE A 146 -14.89 -0.38 -4.37
C ILE A 146 -15.58 0.82 -5.03
N LYS A 147 -16.88 1.01 -4.78
CA LYS A 147 -17.63 2.16 -5.33
C LYS A 147 -17.07 3.50 -4.86
N GLU A 148 -16.72 3.60 -3.57
CA GLU A 148 -16.12 4.83 -3.02
C GLU A 148 -14.72 5.07 -3.59
N ALA A 149 -13.89 4.02 -3.76
CA ALA A 149 -12.60 4.12 -4.45
C ALA A 149 -12.74 4.68 -5.87
N GLN A 150 -13.74 4.20 -6.62
CA GLN A 150 -14.05 4.69 -7.96
C GLN A 150 -14.48 6.16 -7.97
N LYS A 151 -15.32 6.57 -7.01
CA LYS A 151 -15.74 7.98 -6.88
C LYS A 151 -14.59 8.93 -6.60
N VAL A 152 -13.54 8.48 -5.90
CA VAL A 152 -12.35 9.30 -5.60
C VAL A 152 -11.24 9.18 -6.65
N GLY A 153 -11.53 8.51 -7.78
CA GLY A 153 -10.66 8.53 -8.97
C GLY A 153 -9.67 7.37 -9.06
N PHE A 154 -9.91 6.25 -8.38
CA PHE A 154 -9.25 4.98 -8.69
C PHE A 154 -10.07 4.23 -9.74
N ASP A 155 -9.49 3.95 -10.90
CA ASP A 155 -10.18 3.43 -12.09
C ASP A 155 -9.82 1.99 -12.46
N ASN A 156 -9.02 1.34 -11.62
CA ASN A 156 -8.55 -0.03 -11.80
C ASN A 156 -9.50 -1.12 -11.28
#